data_AF-M5BTE4-F1
#
_entry.id   AF-M5BTE4-F1
#
_cell.length_a   1.000
_cell.length_b   1.000
_cell.length_c   1.000
_cell.angle_alpha   90.00
_cell.angle_beta   90.00
_cell.angle_gamma   90.00
#
_symmetry.space_group_name_H-M   'P 1'
#
loop_
_entity.id
_entity.type
_entity.pdbx_description
1 polymer ?
#
loop_
_entity_poly.entity_id
_entity_poly.type
_entity_poly.pdbx_seq_one_letter_code
_entity_poly.pdbx_strand_id
1 'polypeptide(L)'
;MLDEGYPLTTESNALRDIVLPPSLLNKILAATGVSGLSAAAPAPFSSPIPWRKAGLRYNNNEIYFDIIEELEATVSRTYRSGNVVASNVWGKILCKSSLSGTPDLSFSLTNSKALRDYSFHPCVRLQKFLQTNQLSFVPPDGNFTLLTYQLPVPSPNPTAPPALPVHLKSTVSLHDYGGTFEITTTARSSKMLENVCVELKLGNSATGADCTYTGSGGQSAGGGFGGLSINGGSVKWRYDPQTKVWLSI
;
A
#
# COMPACT_ATOMS: atom_id res chain seq x y z
N MET A 1 15.02 19.03 -13.10
CA MET A 1 16.02 19.96 -13.66
C MET A 1 17.39 19.50 -13.20
N LEU A 2 18.19 18.94 -14.11
CA LEU A 2 19.62 18.69 -13.90
C LEU A 2 20.35 19.86 -14.57
N ASP A 3 21.44 20.35 -13.97
CA ASP A 3 22.34 21.32 -14.57
C ASP A 3 23.75 20.75 -14.55
N GLU A 4 24.38 20.63 -15.72
CA GLU A 4 25.69 19.95 -15.88
C GLU A 4 25.79 18.57 -15.20
N GLY A 5 24.68 17.81 -15.18
CA GLY A 5 24.59 16.49 -14.54
C GLY A 5 24.32 16.51 -13.03
N TYR A 6 24.24 17.69 -12.40
CA TYR A 6 23.90 17.84 -10.99
C TYR A 6 22.39 18.08 -10.79
N PRO A 7 21.72 17.36 -9.87
CA PRO A 7 20.31 17.59 -9.58
C PRO A 7 20.13 18.96 -8.91
N LEU A 8 19.32 19.83 -9.52
CA LEU A 8 19.03 21.17 -9.00
C LEU A 8 17.66 21.21 -8.31
N THR A 9 16.58 21.30 -9.10
CA THR A 9 15.20 21.30 -8.58
C THR A 9 14.43 20.13 -9.18
N THR A 10 13.98 19.24 -8.31
CA THR A 10 13.14 18.07 -8.64
C THR A 10 11.73 18.19 -8.07
N GLU A 11 11.49 19.18 -7.22
CA GLU A 11 10.19 19.41 -6.59
C GLU A 11 9.16 19.93 -7.59
N SER A 12 8.13 19.13 -7.86
CA SER A 12 7.10 19.45 -8.86
C SER A 12 6.39 20.79 -8.62
N ASN A 13 6.22 21.19 -7.36
CA ASN A 13 5.60 22.46 -7.01
C ASN A 13 6.47 23.66 -7.39
N ALA A 14 7.78 23.61 -7.11
CA ALA A 14 8.72 24.64 -7.57
C ALA A 14 8.84 24.64 -9.11
N LEU A 15 8.79 23.46 -9.73
CA LEU A 15 8.83 23.33 -11.19
C LEU A 15 7.62 23.96 -11.89
N ARG A 16 6.43 23.92 -11.30
CA ARG A 16 5.22 24.51 -11.90
C ARG A 16 5.26 26.04 -12.00
N ASP A 17 6.08 26.70 -11.19
CA ASP A 17 6.26 28.15 -11.28
C ASP A 17 7.19 28.54 -12.45
N ILE A 18 8.05 27.63 -12.90
CA ILE A 18 9.04 27.85 -13.98
C ILE A 18 8.55 27.24 -15.30
N VAL A 19 7.96 26.05 -15.22
CA VAL A 19 7.45 25.26 -16.33
C VAL A 19 5.93 25.34 -16.29
N LEU A 20 5.39 26.34 -16.99
CA LEU A 20 3.96 26.53 -17.12
C LEU A 20 3.36 25.31 -17.84
N PRO A 21 2.42 24.57 -17.23
CA PRO A 21 1.75 23.48 -17.92
C PRO A 21 0.97 24.04 -19.12
N PRO A 22 0.91 23.34 -20.25
CA PRO A 22 0.14 23.78 -21.41
C PRO A 22 -1.34 23.81 -21.05
N SER A 23 -1.88 24.97 -20.72
CA SER A 23 -3.30 25.15 -20.42
C SER A 23 -4.09 25.40 -21.70
N LEU A 24 -5.33 24.88 -21.77
CA LEU A 24 -6.26 25.18 -22.87
C LEU A 24 -6.55 26.67 -22.97
N LEU A 25 -6.51 27.40 -21.85
CA LEU A 25 -6.63 28.85 -21.81
C LEU A 25 -5.51 29.54 -22.57
N ASN A 26 -4.25 29.09 -22.46
CA ASN A 26 -3.14 29.69 -23.22
C ASN A 26 -3.30 29.47 -24.74
N LYS A 27 -3.90 28.34 -25.15
CA LYS A 27 -4.21 28.07 -26.56
C LYS A 27 -5.36 28.94 -27.07
N ILE A 28 -6.41 29.13 -26.27
CA ILE A 28 -7.57 29.97 -26.63
C ILE A 28 -7.20 31.46 -26.64
N LEU A 29 -6.46 31.93 -25.64
CA LEU A 29 -6.01 33.32 -25.54
C LEU A 29 -5.10 33.69 -26.72
N ALA A 30 -4.20 32.78 -27.12
CA ALA A 30 -3.38 32.92 -28.33
C ALA A 30 -4.21 32.92 -29.63
N ALA A 31 -5.31 32.15 -29.70
CA ALA A 31 -6.19 32.12 -30.85
C ALA A 31 -7.10 33.36 -30.97
N THR A 32 -7.39 34.05 -29.86
CA THR A 32 -8.30 35.22 -29.82
C THR A 32 -7.61 36.59 -29.92
N GLY A 33 -6.28 36.65 -29.99
CA GLY A 33 -5.53 37.90 -30.25
C GLY A 33 -5.56 38.95 -29.12
N VAL A 34 -6.08 38.62 -27.93
CA VAL A 34 -6.11 39.51 -26.76
C VAL A 34 -4.77 39.45 -26.00
N SER A 35 -3.76 40.12 -26.53
CA SER A 35 -2.36 40.12 -26.04
C SER A 35 -2.10 40.92 -24.75
N GLY A 36 -3.13 41.26 -23.96
CA GLY A 36 -3.00 42.17 -22.80
C GLY A 36 -3.26 41.54 -21.42
N LEU A 37 -3.74 40.30 -21.36
CA LEU A 37 -4.19 39.64 -20.11
C LEU A 37 -3.32 38.45 -19.71
N SER A 38 -2.07 38.39 -20.19
CA SER A 38 -1.11 37.40 -19.71
C SER A 38 -0.97 37.55 -18.20
N ALA A 39 -1.58 36.64 -17.44
CA ALA A 39 -1.37 36.54 -16.01
C ALA A 39 0.14 36.52 -15.78
N ALA A 40 0.65 37.44 -14.96
CA ALA A 40 2.07 37.51 -14.64
C ALA A 40 2.52 36.11 -14.21
N ALA A 41 3.57 35.59 -14.87
CA ALA A 41 4.13 34.31 -14.50
C ALA A 41 4.45 34.33 -12.98
N PRO A 42 4.12 33.28 -12.22
CA PRO A 42 4.49 33.21 -10.82
C PRO A 42 5.99 33.49 -10.68
N ALA A 43 6.38 34.31 -9.71
CA ALA A 43 7.80 34.50 -9.45
C ALA A 43 8.44 33.13 -9.17
N PRO A 44 9.51 32.75 -9.88
CA PRO A 44 10.15 31.45 -9.68
C PRO A 44 10.61 31.34 -8.23
N PHE A 45 10.39 30.18 -7.61
CA PHE A 45 10.76 29.92 -6.22
C PHE A 45 10.11 30.88 -5.21
N SER A 46 8.88 31.36 -5.50
CA SER A 46 8.13 32.28 -4.62
C SER A 46 7.86 31.75 -3.21
N SER A 47 7.93 30.42 -3.00
CA SER A 47 7.80 29.81 -1.67
C SER A 47 9.16 29.53 -1.02
N PRO A 48 9.34 29.89 0.26
CA PRO A 48 10.52 29.47 1.03
C PRO A 48 10.51 27.96 1.35
N ILE A 49 9.39 27.27 1.12
CA ILE A 49 9.21 25.84 1.36
C ILE A 49 9.13 25.12 0.01
N PRO A 50 10.12 24.29 -0.35
CA PRO A 50 10.27 23.79 -1.72
C PRO A 50 9.14 22.84 -2.14
N TRP A 51 8.55 22.12 -1.18
CA TRP A 51 7.45 21.18 -1.42
C TRP A 51 6.05 21.81 -1.33
N ARG A 52 5.91 23.10 -0.98
CA ARG A 52 4.59 23.73 -0.77
C ARG A 52 4.50 25.12 -1.40
N LYS A 53 3.52 25.34 -2.26
CA LYS A 53 3.29 26.63 -2.92
C LYS A 53 2.80 27.72 -1.95
N ALA A 54 3.26 28.95 -2.14
CA ALA A 54 2.78 30.11 -1.40
C ALA A 54 1.35 30.51 -1.85
N GLY A 55 0.54 31.00 -0.93
CA GLY A 55 -0.80 31.55 -1.25
C GLY A 55 -1.86 30.52 -1.64
N LEU A 56 -1.66 29.22 -1.34
CA LEU A 56 -2.69 28.20 -1.53
C LEU A 56 -3.99 28.56 -0.77
N ARG A 57 -5.13 28.43 -1.45
CA ARG A 57 -6.46 28.68 -0.89
C ARG A 57 -7.41 27.57 -1.31
N TYR A 58 -8.07 26.99 -0.32
CA TYR A 58 -9.13 26.01 -0.50
C TYR A 58 -10.39 26.51 0.20
N ASN A 59 -11.56 26.14 -0.34
CA ASN A 59 -12.84 26.46 0.30
C ASN A 59 -12.99 25.74 1.64
N ASN A 60 -12.57 24.46 1.67
CA ASN A 60 -12.52 23.64 2.88
C ASN A 60 -11.07 23.22 3.13
N ASN A 61 -10.65 23.30 4.40
CA ASN A 61 -9.32 22.88 4.82
C ASN A 61 -9.41 21.45 5.35
N GLU A 62 -8.95 20.49 4.56
CA GLU A 62 -9.07 19.07 4.87
C GLU A 62 -7.74 18.36 4.62
N ILE A 63 -7.48 17.31 5.42
CA ILE A 63 -6.34 16.43 5.23
C ILE A 63 -6.74 15.00 5.59
N TYR A 64 -6.43 14.06 4.72
CA TYR A 64 -6.73 12.65 4.88
C TYR A 64 -5.44 11.85 5.02
N PHE A 65 -5.46 10.84 5.87
CA PHE A 65 -4.34 9.92 6.09
C PHE A 65 -4.81 8.49 5.88
N ASP A 66 -4.20 7.80 4.92
CA ASP A 66 -4.43 6.38 4.69
C ASP A 66 -3.21 5.60 5.19
N ILE A 67 -3.42 4.75 6.19
CA ILE A 67 -2.40 3.88 6.75
C ILE A 67 -2.56 2.51 6.09
N ILE A 68 -1.59 2.14 5.26
CA ILE A 68 -1.60 0.88 4.51
C ILE A 68 -0.47 0.01 5.07
N GLU A 69 -0.83 -1.17 5.56
CA GLU A 69 0.09 -2.14 6.14
C GLU A 69 0.01 -3.47 5.40
N GLU A 70 1.17 -4.03 5.09
CA GLU A 70 1.35 -5.32 4.43
C GLU A 70 2.10 -6.26 5.37
N LEU A 71 1.47 -7.38 5.70
CA LEU A 71 2.09 -8.43 6.51
C LEU A 71 2.68 -9.50 5.60
N GLU A 72 4.00 -9.62 5.62
CA GLU A 72 4.73 -10.71 5.00
C GLU A 72 5.11 -11.73 6.07
N ALA A 73 4.85 -13.02 5.84
CA ALA A 73 5.26 -14.07 6.76
C ALA A 73 5.66 -15.36 6.03
N THR A 74 6.75 -15.96 6.50
CA THR A 74 7.18 -17.31 6.09
C THR A 74 6.94 -18.27 7.24
N VAL A 75 6.23 -19.36 6.98
CA VAL A 75 5.89 -20.38 7.99
C VAL A 75 6.58 -21.69 7.63
N SER A 76 7.19 -22.34 8.62
CA SER A 76 7.87 -23.62 8.42
C SER A 76 6.87 -24.76 8.22
N ARG A 77 7.26 -25.76 7.43
CA ARG A 77 6.48 -26.97 7.14
C ARG A 77 6.36 -27.92 8.34
N THR A 78 7.23 -27.85 9.34
CA THR A 78 7.38 -28.91 10.35
C THR A 78 6.15 -29.05 11.27
N TYR A 79 5.57 -30.25 11.27
CA TYR A 79 4.15 -30.55 11.49
C TYR A 79 3.57 -30.42 12.91
N ARG A 80 4.30 -29.92 13.91
CA ARG A 80 3.79 -29.88 15.31
C ARG A 80 3.41 -28.51 15.87
N SER A 81 3.72 -27.39 15.20
CA SER A 81 3.27 -26.07 15.70
C SER A 81 3.14 -24.92 14.70
N GLY A 82 3.45 -25.08 13.40
CA GLY A 82 3.31 -23.97 12.44
C GLY A 82 4.16 -22.76 12.84
N ASN A 83 5.43 -22.99 13.20
CA ASN A 83 6.31 -21.92 13.65
C ASN A 83 6.56 -20.93 12.51
N VAL A 84 6.32 -19.66 12.80
CA VAL A 84 6.67 -18.54 11.93
C VAL A 84 8.20 -18.43 11.92
N VAL A 85 8.79 -18.56 10.73
CA VAL A 85 10.24 -18.43 10.51
C VAL A 85 10.63 -16.96 10.48
N ALA A 86 9.86 -16.16 9.75
CA ALA A 86 10.03 -14.73 9.65
C ALA A 86 8.67 -14.07 9.44
N SER A 87 8.50 -12.87 9.99
CA SER A 87 7.32 -12.07 9.73
C SER A 87 7.62 -10.59 9.91
N ASN A 88 7.20 -9.78 8.96
CA ASN A 88 7.42 -8.34 8.93
C ASN A 88 6.13 -7.63 8.52
N VAL A 89 5.89 -6.47 9.10
CA VAL A 89 4.84 -5.57 8.63
C VAL A 89 5.50 -4.38 7.96
N TRP A 90 5.20 -4.17 6.69
CA TRP A 90 5.61 -3.02 5.91
C TRP A 90 4.46 -2.02 5.88
N GLY A 91 4.70 -0.81 6.37
CA GLY A 91 3.68 0.22 6.47
C GLY A 91 4.03 1.46 5.66
N LYS A 92 2.99 2.13 5.16
CA LYS A 92 3.10 3.48 4.59
C LYS A 92 1.90 4.33 4.99
N ILE A 93 2.17 5.60 5.29
CA ILE A 93 1.15 6.62 5.54
C ILE A 93 1.06 7.49 4.29
N LEU A 94 0.01 7.29 3.51
CA LEU A 94 -0.35 8.15 2.39
C LEU A 94 -1.17 9.32 2.92
N CYS A 95 -0.95 10.49 2.34
CA CYS A 95 -1.61 11.72 2.73
C CYS A 95 -2.21 12.41 1.51
N LYS A 96 -3.42 12.94 1.68
CA LYS A 96 -4.04 13.88 0.74
C LYS A 96 -4.34 15.18 1.48
N SER A 97 -3.57 16.22 1.19
CA SER A 97 -3.71 17.54 1.83
C SER A 97 -4.38 18.55 0.90
N SER A 98 -5.43 19.20 1.40
CA SER A 98 -6.10 20.33 0.77
C SER A 98 -6.26 21.43 1.81
N LEU A 99 -5.12 22.04 2.18
CA LEU A 99 -5.04 23.05 3.22
C LEU A 99 -4.59 24.39 2.64
N SER A 100 -5.15 25.48 3.14
CA SER A 100 -4.78 26.84 2.75
C SER A 100 -3.53 27.32 3.49
N GLY A 101 -2.80 28.28 2.90
CA GLY A 101 -1.63 28.90 3.52
C GLY A 101 -0.46 27.94 3.75
N THR A 102 0.25 28.11 4.87
CA THR A 102 1.40 27.29 5.29
C THR A 102 1.14 26.68 6.67
N PRO A 103 0.24 25.67 6.77
CA PRO A 103 -0.13 25.08 8.04
C PRO A 103 1.02 24.24 8.60
N ASP A 104 1.31 24.41 9.88
CA ASP A 104 2.27 23.58 10.61
C ASP A 104 1.50 22.51 11.39
N LEU A 105 1.68 21.25 11.01
CA LEU A 105 0.95 20.13 11.57
C LEU A 105 1.80 19.35 12.57
N SER A 106 1.11 18.76 13.54
CA SER A 106 1.68 17.85 14.52
C SER A 106 0.90 16.54 14.53
N PHE A 107 1.57 15.43 14.25
CA PHE A 107 0.96 14.11 14.13
C PHE A 107 1.66 13.12 15.08
N SER A 108 0.88 12.46 15.92
CA SER A 108 1.37 11.54 16.96
C SER A 108 0.96 10.11 16.64
N LEU A 109 1.91 9.18 16.72
CA LEU A 109 1.68 7.75 16.59
C LEU A 109 1.70 7.10 17.97
N THR A 110 0.72 6.26 18.26
CA THR A 110 0.60 5.58 19.57
C THR A 110 1.84 4.76 19.91
N ASN A 111 2.47 4.13 18.91
CA ASN A 111 3.67 3.30 19.09
C ASN A 111 4.80 3.71 18.13
N SER A 112 5.15 4.99 18.12
CA SER A 112 6.26 5.54 17.34
C SER A 112 7.62 4.86 17.61
N LYS A 113 7.82 4.34 18.83
CA LYS A 113 9.07 3.65 19.22
C LYS A 113 9.24 2.27 18.58
N ALA A 114 8.16 1.65 18.09
CA ALA A 114 8.24 0.36 17.43
C ALA A 114 8.64 0.45 15.95
N LEU A 115 8.61 1.66 15.37
CA LEU A 115 8.99 1.90 13.98
C LEU A 115 10.46 1.55 13.76
N ARG A 116 10.72 0.79 12.71
CA ARG A 116 12.06 0.44 12.20
C ARG A 116 12.17 0.86 10.74
N ASP A 117 13.40 1.03 10.27
CA ASP A 117 13.73 1.30 8.86
C ASP A 117 12.82 2.34 8.20
N TYR A 118 12.54 3.42 8.95
CA TYR A 118 11.60 4.44 8.52
C TYR A 118 12.24 5.43 7.56
N SER A 119 11.45 5.89 6.60
CA SER A 119 11.80 6.98 5.69
C SER A 119 10.68 8.01 5.68
N PHE A 120 11.04 9.25 5.99
CA PHE A 120 10.10 10.36 6.03
C PHE A 120 10.10 11.13 4.73
N HIS A 121 8.96 11.73 4.41
CA HIS A 121 8.94 12.84 3.46
C HIS A 121 9.85 13.98 3.96
N PRO A 122 10.56 14.70 3.07
CA PRO A 122 11.39 15.86 3.45
C PRO A 122 10.66 16.96 4.23
N CYS A 123 9.33 16.98 4.20
CA CYS A 123 8.53 17.94 4.96
C CYS A 123 8.57 17.71 6.47
N VAL A 124 9.00 16.53 6.92
CA VAL A 124 9.06 16.15 8.34
C VAL A 124 10.35 16.65 8.98
N ARG A 125 10.22 17.33 10.11
CA ARG A 125 11.35 17.81 10.91
C ARG A 125 11.95 16.65 11.71
N LEU A 126 12.91 15.94 11.11
CA LEU A 126 13.55 14.75 11.69
C LEU A 126 14.10 14.98 13.11
N GLN A 127 14.82 16.08 13.36
CA GLN A 127 15.39 16.36 14.68
C GLN A 127 14.34 16.46 15.78
N LYS A 128 13.18 17.06 15.48
CA LYS A 128 12.07 17.16 16.43
C LYS A 128 11.45 15.79 16.68
N PHE A 129 11.26 14.97 15.63
CA PHE A 129 10.79 13.61 15.79
C PHE A 129 11.71 12.77 16.69
N LEU A 130 13.03 12.86 16.51
CA LEU A 130 13.98 12.11 17.35
C LEU A 130 13.92 12.50 18.84
N GLN A 131 13.51 13.73 19.16
CA GLN A 131 13.40 14.23 20.53
C GLN A 131 12.02 13.93 21.15
N THR A 132 10.94 14.13 20.40
CA THR A 132 9.56 14.12 20.92
C THR A 132 8.77 12.89 20.51
N ASN A 133 9.28 12.08 19.58
CA ASN A 133 8.58 11.00 18.89
C ASN A 133 7.27 11.45 18.20
N GLN A 134 7.19 12.73 17.83
CA GLN A 134 6.05 13.33 17.15
C GLN A 134 6.47 13.89 15.79
N LEU A 135 5.68 13.62 14.75
CA LEU A 135 5.92 14.16 13.43
C LEU A 135 5.45 15.61 13.39
N SER A 136 6.34 16.51 13.02
CA SER A 136 6.02 17.93 12.86
C SER A 136 6.43 18.36 11.46
N PHE A 137 5.49 18.88 10.68
CA PHE A 137 5.69 19.12 9.25
C PHE A 137 4.72 20.14 8.67
N VAL A 138 5.15 20.80 7.60
CA VAL A 138 4.27 21.57 6.71
C VAL A 138 3.99 20.68 5.49
N PRO A 139 2.77 20.14 5.29
CA PRO A 139 2.52 19.14 4.25
C PRO A 139 2.67 19.72 2.84
N PRO A 140 3.19 18.94 1.88
CA PRO A 140 2.95 19.19 0.46
C PRO A 140 1.46 19.33 0.16
N ASP A 141 1.16 19.99 -0.94
CA ASP A 141 -0.20 20.10 -1.45
C ASP A 141 -0.58 18.85 -2.28
N GLY A 142 -1.80 18.35 -2.10
CA GLY A 142 -2.29 17.16 -2.81
C GLY A 142 -1.82 15.84 -2.18
N ASN A 143 -1.57 14.83 -3.04
CA ASN A 143 -1.22 13.47 -2.61
C ASN A 143 0.29 13.30 -2.43
N PHE A 144 0.72 12.76 -1.30
CA PHE A 144 2.12 12.41 -1.03
C PHE A 144 2.24 11.28 -0.01
N THR A 145 3.40 10.62 0.03
CA THR A 145 3.72 9.64 1.09
C THR A 145 4.40 10.38 2.23
N LEU A 146 3.80 10.40 3.42
CA LEU A 146 4.36 11.09 4.59
C LEU A 146 5.49 10.28 5.24
N LEU A 147 5.31 8.96 5.36
CA LEU A 147 6.19 8.05 6.08
C LEU A 147 6.05 6.64 5.49
N THR A 148 7.17 5.97 5.24
CA THR A 148 7.23 4.50 5.08
C THR A 148 7.98 3.91 6.26
N TYR A 149 7.55 2.76 6.76
CA TYR A 149 8.12 2.16 7.97
C TYR A 149 8.02 0.64 7.94
N GLN A 150 8.79 0.01 8.82
CA GLN A 150 8.65 -1.40 9.16
C GLN A 150 8.25 -1.54 10.62
N LEU A 151 7.36 -2.49 10.91
CA LEU A 151 7.03 -2.91 12.27
C LEU A 151 7.37 -4.38 12.48
N PRO A 152 7.90 -4.75 13.66
CA PRO A 152 7.93 -6.15 14.07
C PRO A 152 6.50 -6.63 14.32
N VAL A 153 6.20 -7.87 13.95
CA VAL A 153 4.89 -8.46 14.31
C VAL A 153 4.83 -8.61 15.84
N PRO A 154 3.78 -8.11 16.51
CA PRO A 154 3.66 -8.21 17.95
C PRO A 154 3.70 -9.67 18.41
N SER A 155 4.63 -9.99 19.33
CA SER A 155 4.61 -11.24 20.06
C SER A 155 4.39 -10.94 21.54
N PRO A 156 3.39 -11.55 22.20
CA PRO A 156 3.13 -11.34 23.62
C PRO A 156 4.25 -11.89 24.51
N ASN A 157 5.16 -12.71 23.97
CA ASN A 157 6.32 -13.24 24.67
C ASN A 157 7.52 -13.23 23.70
N PRO A 158 8.67 -12.59 24.03
CA PRO A 158 9.82 -12.52 23.13
C PRO A 158 10.39 -13.88 22.72
N THR A 159 10.04 -14.94 23.44
CA THR A 159 10.40 -16.34 23.11
C THR A 159 9.32 -17.11 22.34
N ALA A 160 8.11 -16.54 22.19
CA ALA A 160 7.02 -17.16 21.44
C ALA A 160 6.96 -16.63 20.01
N PRO A 161 6.53 -17.45 19.04
CA PRO A 161 6.35 -17.01 17.66
C PRO A 161 5.28 -15.91 17.56
N PRO A 162 5.46 -14.93 16.67
CA PRO A 162 4.51 -13.84 16.47
C PRO A 162 3.12 -14.38 16.07
N ALA A 163 2.07 -13.76 16.63
CA ALA A 163 0.70 -14.16 16.38
C ALA A 163 0.20 -13.59 15.06
N LEU A 164 0.29 -14.37 13.98
CA LEU A 164 -0.27 -13.98 12.68
C LEU A 164 -1.82 -13.84 12.80
N PRO A 165 -2.43 -12.83 12.14
CA PRO A 165 -3.88 -12.62 12.13
C PRO A 165 -4.63 -13.74 11.40
N VAL A 166 -3.92 -14.57 10.65
CA VAL A 166 -4.44 -15.72 9.91
C VAL A 166 -3.63 -16.95 10.30
N HIS A 167 -4.33 -18.06 10.56
CA HIS A 167 -3.73 -19.37 10.72
C HIS A 167 -3.91 -20.19 9.45
N LEU A 168 -2.81 -20.74 8.94
CA LEU A 168 -2.80 -21.60 7.76
C LEU A 168 -2.40 -23.01 8.19
N LYS A 169 -3.25 -23.99 7.89
CA LYS A 169 -2.93 -25.42 8.00
C LYS A 169 -2.91 -26.01 6.60
N SER A 170 -1.82 -26.66 6.23
CA SER A 170 -1.69 -27.38 4.97
C SER A 170 -1.26 -28.81 5.24
N THR A 171 -2.03 -29.77 4.74
CA THR A 171 -1.69 -31.20 4.77
C THR A 171 -1.55 -31.65 3.33
N VAL A 172 -0.42 -32.27 2.98
CA VAL A 172 -0.18 -32.81 1.64
C VAL A 172 0.24 -34.27 1.79
N SER A 173 -0.47 -35.17 1.12
CA SER A 173 -0.12 -36.59 1.01
C SER A 173 0.16 -36.92 -0.46
N LEU A 174 1.32 -37.54 -0.70
CA LEU A 174 1.77 -37.92 -2.04
C LEU A 174 1.73 -39.44 -2.16
N HIS A 175 1.35 -39.90 -3.35
CA HIS A 175 1.28 -41.30 -3.75
C HIS A 175 2.00 -41.46 -5.10
N ASP A 176 2.26 -42.68 -5.53
CA ASP A 176 3.09 -42.96 -6.72
C ASP A 176 2.59 -42.29 -8.01
N TYR A 177 1.28 -42.05 -8.13
CA TYR A 177 0.65 -41.47 -9.33
C TYR A 177 -0.29 -40.29 -9.01
N GLY A 178 -0.11 -39.63 -7.86
CA GLY A 178 -0.96 -38.51 -7.48
C GLY A 178 -0.79 -38.07 -6.04
N GLY A 179 -1.74 -37.30 -5.54
CA GLY A 179 -1.71 -36.82 -4.17
C GLY A 179 -3.01 -36.16 -3.77
N THR A 180 -3.19 -35.97 -2.47
CA THR A 180 -4.24 -35.13 -1.92
C THR A 180 -3.62 -33.99 -1.13
N PHE A 181 -4.27 -32.85 -1.15
CA PHE A 181 -3.92 -31.74 -0.30
C PHE A 181 -5.17 -31.16 0.35
N GLU A 182 -5.01 -30.67 1.56
CA GLU A 182 -6.02 -29.95 2.31
C GLU A 182 -5.40 -28.65 2.80
N ILE A 183 -6.02 -27.52 2.47
CA ILE A 183 -5.60 -26.21 2.95
C ILE A 183 -6.76 -25.60 3.73
N THR A 184 -6.51 -25.30 4.99
CA THR A 184 -7.46 -24.63 5.88
C THR A 184 -6.88 -23.28 6.28
N THR A 185 -7.60 -22.22 5.96
CA THR A 185 -7.29 -20.86 6.39
C THR A 185 -8.30 -20.42 7.44
N THR A 186 -7.84 -19.97 8.59
CA THR A 186 -8.69 -19.51 9.69
C THR A 186 -8.28 -18.12 10.15
N ALA A 187 -9.20 -17.16 10.11
CA ALA A 187 -8.99 -15.84 10.68
C ALA A 187 -8.93 -15.93 12.21
N ARG A 188 -7.93 -15.29 12.84
CA ARG A 188 -7.86 -15.15 14.30
C ARG A 188 -8.56 -13.90 14.82
N SER A 189 -8.91 -12.98 13.93
CA SER A 189 -9.60 -11.73 14.27
C SER A 189 -11.11 -11.88 14.15
N SER A 190 -11.85 -11.04 14.87
CA SER A 190 -13.31 -10.93 14.71
C SER A 190 -13.73 -10.30 13.37
N LYS A 191 -12.80 -9.66 12.65
CA LYS A 191 -13.03 -9.16 11.30
C LYS A 191 -12.94 -10.31 10.31
N MET A 192 -13.92 -10.34 9.40
CA MET A 192 -13.93 -11.28 8.29
C MET A 192 -12.76 -10.97 7.34
N LEU A 193 -12.13 -12.02 6.81
CA LEU A 193 -11.16 -11.86 5.75
C LEU A 193 -11.90 -11.67 4.44
N GLU A 194 -11.48 -10.69 3.66
CA GLU A 194 -12.04 -10.41 2.34
C GLU A 194 -11.00 -10.75 1.27
N ASN A 195 -11.47 -11.14 0.09
CA ASN A 195 -10.63 -11.37 -1.09
C ASN A 195 -9.45 -12.32 -0.85
N VAL A 196 -9.70 -13.40 -0.10
CA VAL A 196 -8.70 -14.42 0.23
C VAL A 196 -8.35 -15.21 -1.03
N CYS A 197 -7.07 -15.19 -1.39
CA CYS A 197 -6.52 -16.00 -2.48
C CYS A 197 -5.52 -17.01 -1.91
N VAL A 198 -5.59 -18.26 -2.39
CA VAL A 198 -4.65 -19.32 -2.05
C VAL A 198 -4.05 -19.86 -3.34
N GLU A 199 -2.73 -19.75 -3.48
CA GLU A 199 -2.00 -20.30 -4.62
C GLU A 199 -1.24 -21.56 -4.19
N LEU A 200 -1.46 -22.67 -4.90
CA LEU A 200 -0.73 -23.92 -4.69
C LEU A 200 -0.01 -24.34 -5.97
N LYS A 201 1.29 -24.58 -5.87
CA LYS A 201 2.10 -25.12 -6.97
C LYS A 201 2.10 -26.65 -6.93
N LEU A 202 1.43 -27.28 -7.90
CA LEU A 202 1.25 -28.74 -7.98
C LEU A 202 2.47 -29.51 -8.54
N GLY A 203 3.49 -28.79 -9.02
CA GLY A 203 4.67 -29.37 -9.65
C GLY A 203 4.49 -29.61 -11.15
N ASN A 204 5.61 -29.69 -11.89
CA ASN A 204 5.59 -29.69 -13.37
C ASN A 204 4.99 -30.98 -13.98
N SER A 205 4.95 -32.08 -13.22
CA SER A 205 4.39 -33.36 -13.68
C SER A 205 2.89 -33.51 -13.39
N ALA A 206 2.26 -32.52 -12.75
CA ALA A 206 0.84 -32.57 -12.45
C ALA A 206 0.00 -32.41 -13.73
N THR A 207 -0.88 -33.38 -13.98
CA THR A 207 -1.78 -33.40 -15.15
C THR A 207 -3.19 -32.91 -14.84
N GLY A 208 -3.48 -32.55 -13.59
CA GLY A 208 -4.77 -32.04 -13.16
C GLY A 208 -4.90 -32.03 -11.65
N ALA A 209 -5.90 -31.32 -11.15
CA ALA A 209 -6.32 -31.34 -9.75
C ALA A 209 -7.81 -31.03 -9.69
N ASP A 210 -8.55 -31.78 -8.88
CA ASP A 210 -9.95 -31.50 -8.56
C ASP A 210 -10.00 -30.99 -7.11
N CYS A 211 -10.56 -29.80 -6.89
CA CYS A 211 -10.56 -29.15 -5.58
C CYS A 211 -11.97 -28.78 -5.16
N THR A 212 -12.27 -28.92 -3.86
CA THR A 212 -13.54 -28.49 -3.27
C THR A 212 -13.25 -27.47 -2.19
N TYR A 213 -13.88 -26.30 -2.28
CA TYR A 213 -13.85 -25.30 -1.22
C TYR A 213 -15.06 -25.47 -0.30
N THR A 214 -14.84 -25.36 1.02
CA THR A 214 -15.90 -25.27 2.03
C THR A 214 -15.57 -24.13 2.98
N GLY A 215 -16.45 -23.13 3.10
CA GLY A 215 -16.24 -22.00 4.00
C GLY A 215 -17.53 -21.48 4.62
N SER A 216 -17.41 -20.93 5.83
CA SER A 216 -18.49 -20.27 6.56
C SER A 216 -18.21 -18.77 6.65
N GLY A 217 -18.71 -17.99 5.68
CA GLY A 217 -18.81 -16.53 5.76
C GLY A 217 -18.23 -15.75 4.57
N GLY A 218 -19.07 -14.89 3.97
CA GLY A 218 -18.67 -13.64 3.28
C GLY A 218 -18.17 -13.76 1.83
N GLN A 219 -18.68 -12.88 0.96
CA GLN A 219 -18.43 -12.85 -0.48
C GLN A 219 -16.94 -12.69 -0.84
N SER A 220 -16.41 -13.61 -1.64
CA SER A 220 -15.12 -13.47 -2.32
C SER A 220 -15.26 -12.66 -3.61
N ALA A 221 -14.57 -11.51 -3.69
CA ALA A 221 -14.49 -10.68 -4.89
C ALA A 221 -13.03 -10.39 -5.27
N GLY A 222 -12.44 -11.26 -6.09
CA GLY A 222 -11.17 -11.00 -6.78
C GLY A 222 -10.33 -12.27 -6.85
N GLY A 223 -9.76 -12.68 -7.97
CA GLY A 223 -9.56 -11.99 -9.23
C GLY A 223 -8.34 -12.57 -9.95
N GLY A 224 -8.30 -13.90 -10.05
CA GLY A 224 -7.42 -14.68 -10.92
C GLY A 224 -8.25 -15.82 -11.49
N PHE A 225 -8.70 -15.64 -12.74
CA PHE A 225 -9.63 -16.46 -13.55
C PHE A 225 -10.81 -17.15 -12.83
N GLY A 226 -11.90 -16.41 -12.67
CA GLY A 226 -13.22 -16.93 -12.29
C GLY A 226 -13.72 -16.41 -10.95
N GLY A 227 -14.23 -15.18 -10.90
CA GLY A 227 -14.90 -14.68 -9.70
C GLY A 227 -16.30 -15.28 -9.57
N LEU A 228 -16.52 -16.12 -8.57
CA LEU A 228 -17.87 -16.50 -8.11
C LEU A 228 -18.01 -16.14 -6.64
N SER A 229 -19.01 -15.30 -6.35
CA SER A 229 -19.45 -14.97 -4.99
C SER A 229 -20.15 -16.17 -4.38
N ILE A 230 -19.75 -16.60 -3.19
CA ILE A 230 -20.38 -17.73 -2.51
C ILE A 230 -20.99 -17.25 -1.19
N ASN A 231 -22.30 -17.43 -1.06
CA ASN A 231 -23.03 -17.31 0.20
C ASN A 231 -23.50 -18.71 0.58
N GLY A 232 -22.67 -19.45 1.32
CA GLY A 232 -22.95 -20.82 1.75
C GLY A 232 -23.03 -21.84 0.60
N GLY A 233 -21.94 -22.54 0.31
CA GLY A 233 -21.91 -23.62 -0.66
C GLY A 233 -20.51 -24.21 -0.86
N SER A 234 -20.44 -25.40 -1.46
CA SER A 234 -19.18 -26.00 -1.90
C SER A 234 -18.95 -25.69 -3.38
N VAL A 235 -17.77 -25.16 -3.74
CA VAL A 235 -17.40 -24.89 -5.15
C VAL A 235 -16.33 -25.87 -5.58
N LYS A 236 -16.51 -26.48 -6.76
CA LYS A 236 -15.55 -27.41 -7.35
C LYS A 236 -14.74 -26.72 -8.44
N TRP A 237 -13.44 -27.01 -8.47
CA TRP A 237 -12.51 -26.50 -9.48
C TRP A 237 -11.71 -27.63 -10.09
N ARG A 238 -11.38 -27.53 -11.37
CA ARG A 238 -10.44 -28.42 -12.07
C ARG A 238 -9.30 -27.63 -12.70
N TYR A 239 -8.07 -28.06 -12.46
CA TYR A 239 -6.88 -27.52 -13.12
C TYR A 239 -6.70 -28.14 -14.50
N ASP A 240 -6.57 -27.30 -15.53
CA ASP A 240 -6.19 -27.72 -16.88
C ASP A 240 -4.67 -27.53 -17.07
N PRO A 241 -3.90 -28.62 -17.26
CA PRO A 241 -2.45 -28.55 -17.43
C PRO A 241 -2.02 -27.93 -18.77
N GLN A 242 -2.88 -27.93 -19.80
CA GLN A 242 -2.53 -27.38 -21.12
C GLN A 242 -2.58 -25.85 -21.11
N THR A 243 -3.61 -25.28 -20.49
CA THR A 243 -3.80 -23.83 -20.40
C THR A 243 -3.19 -23.22 -19.14
N LYS A 244 -2.87 -24.05 -18.13
CA LYS A 244 -2.42 -23.64 -16.78
C LYS A 244 -3.44 -22.77 -16.05
N VAL A 245 -4.73 -23.04 -16.27
CA VAL A 245 -5.85 -22.28 -15.70
C VAL A 245 -6.75 -23.22 -14.88
N TRP A 246 -7.39 -22.67 -13.85
CA TRP A 246 -8.43 -23.34 -13.07
C TRP A 246 -9.82 -23.06 -13.66
N LEU A 247 -10.62 -24.11 -13.83
CA LEU A 247 -11.99 -24.04 -14.35
C LEU A 247 -12.95 -24.37 -13.20
N SER A 248 -13.96 -23.53 -12.97
CA SER A 248 -15.07 -23.86 -12.06
C SER A 248 -15.95 -24.92 -12.71
N ILE A 249 -16.34 -25.94 -11.93
CA ILE A 249 -17.25 -27.02 -12.35
C ILE A 249 -18.50 -27.01 -11.48
#